data_AF-A0A061F555-F1
#
_entry.id   AF-A0A061F555-F1
#
_cell.length_a   1.000
_cell.length_b   1.000
_cell.length_c   1.000
_cell.angle_alpha   90.00
_cell.angle_beta   90.00
_cell.angle_gamma   90.00
#
_symmetry.space_group_name_H-M   'P 1'
#
loop_
_entity.id
_entity.type
_entity.pdbx_description
1 polymer ?
#
loop_
_entity_poly.entity_id
_entity_poly.type
_entity_poly.pdbx_seq_one_letter_code
_entity_poly.pdbx_strand_id
1 'polypeptide(L)'
;MRAMVGIDESDESFYALQWFLDNLFPDLSAALSAGLLTLVHVQQPFQPYGFPAARPGVAAFYPSTVVADSVRKSQEQTSAALLSRALQMCKDKLIKAESLILEGDPKDMLCEISEQMNVDLLIVGSRGLGKIKRAFLGSVSDYCAHHAKCPTLIVKPPKEASNNK
;
A
#
# COMPACT_ATOMS: atom_id res chain seq x y z
N MET A 1 11.85 -9.79 14.95
CA MET A 1 11.63 -8.55 14.17
C MET A 1 10.36 -8.68 13.35
N ARG A 2 9.43 -7.73 13.35
CA ARG A 2 8.21 -7.70 12.54
C ARG A 2 8.36 -6.65 11.44
N ALA A 3 8.23 -7.05 10.19
CA ALA A 3 8.32 -6.15 9.05
C ALA A 3 6.95 -6.02 8.37
N MET A 4 6.63 -4.81 7.93
CA MET A 4 5.36 -4.53 7.26
C MET A 4 5.60 -3.84 5.93
N VAL A 5 4.95 -4.30 4.86
CA VAL A 5 5.08 -3.70 3.52
C VAL A 5 3.72 -3.17 3.08
N GLY A 6 3.64 -1.87 2.77
CA GLY A 6 2.47 -1.27 2.14
C GLY A 6 2.43 -1.59 0.65
N ILE A 7 1.37 -2.26 0.20
CA ILE A 7 1.14 -2.63 -1.21
C ILE A 7 -0.09 -1.88 -1.74
N ASP A 8 0.06 -1.28 -2.91
CA ASP A 8 -1.01 -0.67 -3.69
C ASP A 8 -0.97 -1.20 -5.13
N GLU A 9 -1.80 -0.64 -6.02
CA GLU A 9 -1.85 -1.06 -7.42
C GLU A 9 -0.66 -0.53 -8.26
N SER A 10 0.30 0.18 -7.66
CA SER A 10 1.46 0.73 -8.36
C SER A 10 2.63 -0.25 -8.47
N ASP A 11 3.39 -0.17 -9.56
CA ASP A 11 4.59 -0.98 -9.74
C ASP A 11 5.68 -0.64 -8.70
N GLU A 12 5.70 0.59 -8.19
CA GLU A 12 6.63 1.05 -7.16
C GLU A 12 6.46 0.32 -5.83
N SER A 13 5.23 -0.03 -5.44
CA SER A 13 5.01 -0.81 -4.21
C SER A 13 5.47 -2.26 -4.36
N PHE A 14 5.22 -2.89 -5.51
CA PHE A 14 5.76 -4.21 -5.82
C PHE A 14 7.28 -4.21 -5.93
N TYR A 15 7.86 -3.16 -6.51
CA TYR A 15 9.31 -2.98 -6.53
C TYR A 15 9.89 -2.87 -5.12
N ALA A 16 9.23 -2.12 -4.23
CA ALA A 16 9.65 -2.00 -2.83
C ALA A 16 9.68 -3.36 -2.12
N LEU A 17 8.64 -4.18 -2.33
CA LEU A 17 8.60 -5.56 -1.84
C LEU A 17 9.77 -6.38 -2.41
N GLN A 18 9.92 -6.41 -3.74
CA GLN A 18 10.99 -7.17 -4.39
C GLN A 18 12.37 -6.78 -3.86
N TRP A 19 12.65 -5.47 -3.81
CA TRP A 19 13.91 -4.94 -3.33
C TRP A 19 14.18 -5.35 -1.88
N PHE A 20 13.19 -5.27 -1.00
CA PHE A 20 13.31 -5.70 0.39
C PHE A 20 13.63 -7.20 0.48
N LEU A 21 12.90 -8.04 -0.28
CA LEU A 21 13.11 -9.49 -0.30
C LEU A 21 14.50 -9.88 -0.85
N ASP A 22 15.03 -9.10 -1.80
CA ASP A 22 16.32 -9.37 -2.44
C ASP A 22 17.52 -8.88 -1.62
N ASN A 23 17.40 -7.70 -0.99
CA ASN A 23 18.57 -6.97 -0.48
C ASN A 23 18.64 -6.94 1.04
N LEU A 24 17.51 -6.99 1.75
CA LEU A 24 17.49 -6.81 3.21
C LEU A 24 16.96 -8.03 3.95
N PHE A 25 16.03 -8.76 3.34
CA PHE A 25 15.47 -9.97 3.95
C PHE A 25 16.51 -11.07 4.22
N PRO A 26 17.50 -11.36 3.36
CA PRO A 26 18.48 -12.42 3.64
C PRO A 26 19.22 -12.22 4.97
N ASP A 27 19.65 -10.99 5.26
CA ASP A 27 20.36 -10.63 6.49
C ASP A 27 19.43 -10.61 7.70
N LEU A 28 18.17 -10.21 7.51
CA LEU A 28 17.18 -10.14 8.57
C LEU A 28 16.47 -11.47 8.83
N SER A 29 16.59 -12.47 7.95
CA SER A 29 15.83 -13.73 8.00
C SER A 29 16.00 -14.49 9.32
N ALA A 30 17.20 -14.47 9.91
CA ALA A 30 17.47 -15.04 11.22
C ALA A 30 16.73 -14.28 12.35
N ALA A 31 16.62 -12.96 12.26
CA ALA A 31 15.90 -12.11 13.21
C ALA A 31 14.37 -12.11 13.00
N LEU A 32 13.93 -12.41 11.77
CA LEU A 32 12.53 -12.62 11.35
C LEU A 32 12.06 -14.06 11.62
N SER A 33 12.92 -14.97 12.06
CA SER A 33 12.53 -16.37 12.33
C SER A 33 11.46 -16.52 13.44
N ALA A 34 11.21 -15.47 14.23
CA ALA A 34 10.07 -15.36 15.16
C ALA A 34 9.07 -14.23 14.81
N GLY A 35 9.37 -13.39 13.81
CA GLY A 35 8.55 -12.23 13.48
C GLY A 35 8.19 -12.19 12.00
N LEU A 36 6.91 -11.99 11.76
CA LEU A 36 6.28 -12.22 10.48
C LEU A 36 6.42 -11.01 9.54
N LEU A 37 6.58 -11.28 8.24
CA LEU A 37 6.38 -10.28 7.17
C LEU A 37 4.88 -10.12 6.93
N THR A 38 4.35 -8.90 7.12
CA THR A 38 2.95 -8.59 6.87
C THR A 38 2.81 -7.66 5.66
N LEU A 39 2.05 -8.10 4.65
CA LEU A 39 1.71 -7.32 3.47
C LEU A 39 0.38 -6.61 3.73
N VAL A 40 0.36 -5.28 3.67
CA VAL A 40 -0.84 -4.49 3.99
C VAL A 40 -1.29 -3.73 2.76
N HIS A 41 -2.57 -3.87 2.41
CA HIS A 41 -3.23 -3.05 1.43
C HIS A 41 -4.37 -2.27 2.09
N VAL A 42 -4.44 -0.96 1.84
CA VAL A 42 -5.51 -0.11 2.37
C VAL A 42 -6.44 0.27 1.22
N GLN A 43 -7.67 -0.23 1.28
CA GLN A 43 -8.74 0.19 0.40
C GLN A 43 -9.27 1.54 0.86
N GLN A 44 -9.32 2.50 -0.07
CA GLN A 44 -10.01 3.74 0.20
C GLN A 44 -11.52 3.48 0.10
N PRO A 45 -12.30 3.86 1.13
CA PRO A 45 -13.74 3.70 1.08
C PRO A 45 -14.27 4.42 -0.17
N PHE A 46 -15.13 3.75 -0.93
CA PHE A 46 -15.89 4.42 -1.97
C PHE A 46 -16.76 5.47 -1.29
N GLN A 47 -16.27 6.72 -1.24
CA GLN A 47 -17.11 7.85 -0.92
C GLN A 47 -17.89 8.15 -2.20
N PRO A 48 -19.19 7.84 -2.28
CA PRO A 48 -20.01 8.47 -3.30
C PRO A 48 -19.87 9.96 -3.02
N TYR A 49 -19.14 10.67 -3.87
CA TYR A 49 -19.13 12.12 -3.88
C TYR A 49 -20.57 12.57 -4.18
N GLY A 50 -21.42 12.61 -3.16
CA GLY A 50 -22.55 13.49 -3.15
C GLY A 50 -21.93 14.87 -3.15
N PHE A 51 -21.94 15.56 -4.29
CA PHE A 51 -21.77 17.00 -4.28
C PHE A 51 -22.72 17.55 -3.21
N PRO A 52 -22.24 18.16 -2.12
CA PRO A 52 -23.13 18.81 -1.17
C PRO A 52 -23.80 19.93 -1.94
N ALA A 53 -25.05 19.73 -2.33
CA ALA A 53 -26.04 20.71 -2.77
C ALA A 53 -25.50 22.10 -3.16
N ALA A 54 -24.61 22.19 -4.15
CA ALA A 54 -24.02 23.47 -4.56
C ALA A 54 -24.87 24.19 -5.63
N ARG A 55 -25.99 23.59 -6.05
CA ARG A 55 -26.93 24.19 -6.99
C ARG A 55 -28.37 24.02 -6.50
N PRO A 56 -29.05 25.12 -6.13
CA PRO A 56 -30.50 25.12 -5.96
C PRO A 56 -31.18 24.53 -7.21
N GLY A 57 -32.05 23.54 -7.02
CA GLY A 57 -32.82 22.92 -8.11
C GLY A 57 -32.21 21.64 -8.73
N VAL A 58 -31.07 21.15 -8.26
CA VAL A 58 -30.51 19.85 -8.70
C VAL A 58 -30.72 18.81 -7.60
N ALA A 59 -31.43 17.72 -7.92
CA ALA A 59 -31.65 16.60 -6.99
C ALA A 59 -30.33 15.88 -6.69
N ALA A 60 -30.10 15.54 -5.42
CA ALA A 60 -28.93 14.75 -5.02
C ALA A 60 -28.98 13.38 -5.69
N PHE A 61 -27.95 13.06 -6.48
CA PHE A 61 -27.78 11.75 -7.09
C PHE A 61 -27.04 10.83 -6.11
N TYR A 62 -27.79 9.98 -5.41
CA TYR A 62 -27.21 8.88 -4.65
C TYR A 62 -27.14 7.65 -5.55
N PRO A 63 -25.94 7.07 -5.78
CA PRO A 63 -25.87 5.79 -6.47
C PRO A 63 -26.71 4.76 -5.71
N SER A 64 -27.47 3.94 -6.43
CA SER A 64 -28.28 2.90 -5.80
C SER A 64 -27.40 1.96 -4.99
N THR A 65 -27.95 1.37 -3.93
CA THR A 65 -27.25 0.40 -3.08
C THR A 65 -26.64 -0.75 -3.89
N VAL A 66 -27.31 -1.18 -4.97
CA VAL A 66 -26.81 -2.19 -5.90
C VAL A 66 -25.51 -1.76 -6.59
N VAL A 67 -25.38 -0.48 -6.98
CA VAL A 67 -24.14 0.05 -7.57
C VAL A 67 -23.04 0.10 -6.51
N ALA A 68 -23.37 0.53 -5.29
CA ALA A 68 -22.41 0.56 -4.18
C ALA A 68 -21.89 -0.85 -3.80
N ASP A 69 -22.77 -1.85 -3.72
CA ASP A 69 -22.41 -3.23 -3.41
C ASP A 69 -21.57 -3.87 -4.52
N SER A 70 -21.88 -3.56 -5.77
CA SER A 70 -21.12 -4.05 -6.93
C SER A 70 -19.69 -3.48 -6.95
N VAL A 71 -19.55 -2.19 -6.63
CA VAL A 71 -18.24 -1.53 -6.53
C VAL A 71 -17.43 -2.11 -5.38
N ARG A 72 -18.03 -2.31 -4.20
CA ARG A 72 -17.37 -2.94 -3.05
C ARG A 72 -16.86 -4.34 -3.39
N LYS A 73 -17.71 -5.18 -3.98
CA LYS A 73 -17.34 -6.54 -4.37
C LYS A 73 -16.21 -6.57 -5.39
N SER A 74 -16.22 -5.63 -6.34
CA SER A 74 -15.12 -5.49 -7.30
C SER A 74 -13.82 -5.04 -6.62
N GLN A 75 -13.88 -4.12 -5.66
CA GLN A 75 -12.71 -3.65 -4.92
C GLN A 75 -12.09 -4.76 -4.07
N GLU A 76 -12.90 -5.54 -3.35
CA GLU A 76 -12.45 -6.71 -2.58
C GLU A 76 -11.71 -7.72 -3.47
N GLN A 77 -12.24 -8.01 -4.66
CA GLN A 77 -11.61 -8.92 -5.62
C GLN A 77 -10.26 -8.38 -6.12
N THR A 78 -10.20 -7.09 -6.46
CA THR A 78 -8.95 -6.45 -6.90
C THR A 78 -7.89 -6.47 -5.80
N SER A 79 -8.25 -6.13 -4.56
CA SER A 79 -7.31 -6.13 -3.43
C SER A 79 -6.85 -7.54 -3.07
N ALA A 80 -7.74 -8.53 -3.14
CA ALA A 80 -7.36 -9.93 -2.95
C ALA A 80 -6.38 -10.40 -4.04
N ALA A 81 -6.61 -10.04 -5.30
CA ALA A 81 -5.70 -10.36 -6.41
C ALA A 81 -4.33 -9.68 -6.26
N LEU A 82 -4.32 -8.41 -5.83
CA LEU A 82 -3.12 -7.63 -5.58
C LEU A 82 -2.26 -8.24 -4.46
N LEU A 83 -2.85 -8.57 -3.32
CA LEU A 83 -2.13 -9.24 -2.23
C LEU A 83 -1.74 -10.67 -2.61
N SER A 84 -2.54 -11.37 -3.41
CA SER A 84 -2.17 -12.70 -3.93
C SER A 84 -0.90 -12.64 -4.79
N ARG A 85 -0.78 -11.62 -5.65
CA ARG A 85 0.44 -11.37 -6.43
C ARG A 85 1.65 -11.11 -5.51
N ALA A 86 1.49 -10.27 -4.51
CA ALA A 86 2.56 -9.93 -3.56
C ALA A 86 2.98 -11.16 -2.71
N LEU A 87 2.01 -11.96 -2.26
CA LEU A 87 2.26 -13.22 -1.56
C LEU A 87 2.97 -14.24 -2.45
N GLN A 88 2.67 -14.28 -3.75
CA GLN A 88 3.37 -15.15 -4.68
C GLN A 88 4.86 -14.82 -4.76
N MET A 89 5.22 -13.53 -4.83
CA MET A 89 6.64 -13.09 -4.79
C MET A 89 7.37 -13.55 -3.53
N CYS A 90 6.67 -13.57 -2.38
CA CYS A 90 7.23 -14.09 -1.13
C CYS A 90 7.41 -15.61 -1.18
N LYS A 91 6.41 -16.34 -1.70
CA LYS A 91 6.45 -17.81 -1.85
C LYS A 91 7.57 -18.27 -2.77
N ASP A 92 7.81 -17.56 -3.88
CA ASP A 92 8.88 -17.87 -4.84
C ASP A 92 10.27 -17.81 -4.19
N LYS A 93 10.39 -17.08 -3.08
CA LYS A 93 11.60 -16.96 -2.26
C LYS A 93 11.57 -17.80 -0.97
N LEU A 94 10.55 -18.65 -0.79
CA LEU A 94 10.32 -19.48 0.40
C LEU A 94 10.13 -18.66 1.70
N ILE A 95 9.58 -17.46 1.57
CA ILE A 95 9.35 -16.54 2.68
C ILE A 95 7.90 -16.65 3.16
N LYS A 96 7.70 -16.87 4.46
CA LYS A 96 6.38 -16.83 5.08
C LYS A 96 5.95 -15.38 5.26
N ALA A 97 4.82 -15.03 4.65
CA ALA A 97 4.18 -13.74 4.78
C ALA A 97 2.67 -13.91 5.00
N GLU A 98 2.07 -13.01 5.76
CA GLU A 98 0.62 -12.86 5.85
C GLU A 98 0.18 -11.59 5.15
N SER A 99 -1.10 -11.51 4.82
CA SER A 99 -1.69 -10.37 4.14
C SER A 99 -2.86 -9.79 4.93
N LEU A 100 -2.97 -8.47 4.97
CA LEU A 100 -4.04 -7.74 5.66
C LEU A 100 -4.62 -6.69 4.72
N ILE A 101 -5.95 -6.68 4.61
CA ILE A 101 -6.71 -5.63 3.92
C ILE A 101 -7.33 -4.74 4.99
N LEU A 102 -7.12 -3.43 4.88
CA LEU A 102 -7.70 -2.40 5.73
C LEU A 102 -8.58 -1.47 4.90
N GLU A 103 -9.51 -0.77 5.53
CA GLU A 103 -10.33 0.26 4.90
C GLU A 103 -10.04 1.61 5.57
N GLY A 104 -9.75 2.66 4.79
CA GLY A 104 -9.47 4.00 5.32
C GLY A 104 -8.57 4.87 4.43
N ASP A 105 -8.00 5.94 4.98
CA ASP A 105 -6.92 6.68 4.31
C ASP A 105 -5.60 5.90 4.47
N PRO A 106 -4.92 5.52 3.37
CA PRO A 106 -3.68 4.74 3.43
C PRO A 106 -2.59 5.36 4.30
N LYS A 107 -2.51 6.69 4.37
CA LYS A 107 -1.53 7.44 5.16
C LYS A 107 -1.67 7.11 6.65
N ASP A 108 -2.91 7.18 7.14
CA ASP A 108 -3.25 7.01 8.54
C ASP A 108 -3.24 5.52 8.90
N MET A 109 -3.91 4.69 8.10
CA MET A 109 -4.05 3.26 8.38
C MET A 109 -2.70 2.54 8.45
N LEU A 110 -1.73 2.89 7.57
CA LEU A 110 -0.39 2.30 7.63
C LEU A 110 0.35 2.71 8.91
N CYS A 111 0.27 3.97 9.34
CA CYS A 111 0.90 4.41 10.58
C CYS A 111 0.26 3.74 11.80
N GLU A 112 -1.08 3.73 11.87
CA GLU A 112 -1.84 3.15 12.97
C GLU A 112 -1.58 1.64 13.11
N ILE A 113 -1.69 0.88 12.01
CA ILE A 113 -1.50 -0.56 12.08
C ILE A 113 -0.04 -0.93 12.35
N SER A 114 0.92 -0.11 11.89
CA SER A 114 2.34 -0.31 12.21
C SER A 114 2.59 -0.24 13.71
N GLU A 115 1.93 0.69 14.40
CA GLU A 115 2.01 0.85 15.85
C GLU A 115 1.28 -0.29 16.57
N GLN A 116 0.04 -0.58 16.19
CA GLN A 116 -0.78 -1.61 16.84
C GLN A 116 -0.11 -2.99 16.77
N MET A 117 0.53 -3.30 15.64
CA MET A 117 1.25 -4.56 15.47
C MET A 117 2.68 -4.51 16.03
N ASN A 118 3.15 -3.40 16.60
CA ASN A 118 4.53 -3.21 17.04
C ASN A 118 5.52 -3.61 15.92
N VAL A 119 5.32 -3.04 14.74
CA VAL A 119 6.18 -3.26 13.57
C VAL A 119 7.54 -2.63 13.85
N ASP A 120 8.61 -3.36 13.59
CA ASP A 120 9.99 -2.89 13.74
C ASP A 120 10.49 -2.14 12.49
N LEU A 121 9.89 -2.41 11.32
CA LEU A 121 10.22 -1.78 10.05
C LEU A 121 9.00 -1.69 9.13
N LEU A 122 8.61 -0.46 8.76
CA LEU A 122 7.62 -0.19 7.71
C LEU A 122 8.32 0.03 6.38
N ILE A 123 7.93 -0.71 5.34
CA ILE A 123 8.44 -0.59 3.97
C ILE A 123 7.33 -0.06 3.07
N VAL A 124 7.63 0.99 2.31
CA VAL A 124 6.72 1.57 1.31
C VAL A 124 7.48 1.91 0.03
N GLY A 125 6.76 1.90 -1.10
CA GLY A 125 7.27 2.50 -2.34
C GLY A 125 7.45 4.01 -2.20
N SER A 126 8.37 4.60 -2.97
CA SER A 126 8.59 6.06 -2.97
C SER A 126 7.45 6.86 -3.59
N ARG A 127 6.59 6.20 -4.37
CA ARG A 127 5.41 6.73 -5.06
C ARG A 127 4.34 5.66 -5.10
N GLY A 128 3.12 6.07 -5.41
CA GLY A 128 1.99 5.19 -5.74
C GLY A 128 1.37 5.60 -7.08
N LEU A 129 0.06 5.45 -7.21
CA LEU A 129 -0.74 5.67 -8.45
C LEU A 129 -0.74 7.11 -9.05
N GLY A 130 0.02 8.05 -8.49
CA GLY A 130 0.03 9.46 -8.88
C GLY A 130 0.98 9.80 -10.04
N LYS A 131 0.56 10.65 -10.98
CA LYS A 131 1.30 11.06 -12.19
C LYS A 131 2.40 12.11 -11.98
N ILE A 132 2.91 12.28 -10.77
CA ILE A 132 3.87 13.36 -10.48
C ILE A 132 5.23 13.00 -11.09
N LYS A 133 5.75 13.86 -11.98
CA LYS A 133 6.95 13.61 -12.81
C LYS A 133 8.29 14.08 -12.19
N ARG A 134 8.32 14.57 -10.94
CA ARG A 134 9.54 15.15 -10.30
C ARG A 134 9.87 14.49 -8.97
N ALA A 135 11.10 14.75 -8.49
CA ALA A 135 11.82 14.16 -7.35
C ALA A 135 11.17 14.19 -5.95
N PHE A 136 9.86 14.37 -5.85
CA PHE A 136 9.10 14.31 -4.60
C PHE A 136 8.67 12.88 -4.28
N LEU A 137 8.55 12.59 -2.98
CA LEU A 137 7.87 11.40 -2.48
C LEU A 137 6.36 11.46 -2.78
N GLY A 138 5.72 10.29 -2.84
CA GLY A 138 4.26 10.18 -2.83
C GLY A 138 3.67 10.63 -1.49
N SER A 139 2.41 11.03 -1.48
CA SER A 139 1.72 11.53 -0.28
C SER A 139 1.72 10.52 0.88
N VAL A 140 1.56 9.22 0.59
CA VAL A 140 1.58 8.15 1.59
C VAL A 140 2.98 7.97 2.16
N SER A 141 3.99 7.83 1.30
CA SER A 141 5.37 7.62 1.72
C SER A 141 5.92 8.81 2.52
N ASP A 142 5.61 10.04 2.07
CA ASP A 142 5.97 11.26 2.77
C ASP A 142 5.30 11.34 4.15
N TYR A 143 4.01 11.01 4.24
CA TYR A 143 3.30 10.99 5.52
C TYR A 143 3.88 9.95 6.48
N CYS A 144 4.07 8.70 6.03
CA CYS A 144 4.66 7.64 6.84
C CYS A 144 6.06 8.03 7.36
N ALA A 145 6.88 8.68 6.54
CA ALA A 145 8.23 9.13 6.95
C ALA A 145 8.21 10.05 8.17
N HIS A 146 7.15 10.84 8.33
CA HIS A 146 7.03 11.83 9.40
C HIS A 146 6.20 11.33 10.60
N HIS A 147 5.29 10.37 10.39
CA HIS A 147 4.28 10.01 11.40
C HIS A 147 4.35 8.55 11.87
N ALA A 148 4.98 7.65 11.11
CA ALA A 148 5.14 6.28 11.57
C ALA A 148 6.03 6.24 12.82
N LYS A 149 5.60 5.49 13.84
CA LYS A 149 6.36 5.36 15.10
C LYS A 149 7.50 4.36 15.01
N CYS A 150 7.60 3.63 13.91
CA CYS A 150 8.68 2.71 13.61
C CYS A 150 9.58 3.24 12.48
N PRO A 151 10.83 2.74 12.39
CA PRO A 151 11.67 2.98 11.23
C PRO A 151 10.92 2.74 9.92
N THR A 152 11.03 3.69 8.99
CA THR A 152 10.37 3.61 7.69
C THR A 152 11.41 3.55 6.58
N LEU A 153 11.38 2.48 5.79
CA LEU A 153 12.16 2.29 4.58
C LEU A 153 11.32 2.68 3.37
N ILE A 154 11.78 3.71 2.65
CA ILE A 154 11.17 4.17 1.42
C ILE A 154 12.02 3.71 0.24
N VAL A 155 11.45 2.82 -0.59
CA VAL A 155 12.18 2.26 -1.73
C VAL A 155 11.81 2.99 -3.01
N LYS A 156 12.82 3.52 -3.69
CA LYS A 156 12.68 4.17 -4.98
C LYS A 156 13.21 3.25 -6.09
N PRO A 157 12.45 3.02 -7.18
CA PRO A 157 12.97 2.26 -8.31
C PRO A 157 14.14 3.00 -8.97
N PRO A 158 15.09 2.28 -9.60
CA PRO A 158 16.13 2.89 -10.40
C PRO A 158 15.49 3.76 -11.48
N LYS A 159 16.11 4.91 -11.78
CA LYS A 159 15.69 5.68 -12.95
C LYS A 159 15.91 4.79 -14.17
N GLU A 160 14.87 4.58 -14.98
CA GLU A 160 15.09 4.14 -16.34
C GLU A 160 16.06 5.13 -16.98
N ALA A 161 17.17 4.63 -17.54
CA ALA A 161 18.07 5.46 -18.30
C ALA A 161 17.23 6.08 -19.42
N SER A 162 17.04 7.40 -19.37
CA SER A 162 16.37 8.12 -20.44
C SER A 162 17.19 7.91 -21.71
N ASN A 163 16.80 6.96 -22.54
CA ASN A 163 17.21 6.92 -23.94
C ASN A 163 16.50 8.08 -24.63
N ASN A 164 16.97 9.30 -24.36
CA ASN A 164 16.78 10.42 -25.26
C ASN A 164 17.66 10.14 -26.49
N LYS A 165 17.08 9.52 -27.50
CA LYS A 165 17.48 9.72 -28.89
C LYS A 165 16.57 10.76 -29.50
#